data_AF-A0A4Q3RGV4-F1
#
_entry.id   AF-A0A4Q3RGV4-F1
#
_cell.length_a   1.000
_cell.length_b   1.000
_cell.length_c   1.000
_cell.angle_alpha   90.00
_cell.angle_beta   90.00
_cell.angle_gamma   90.00
#
_symmetry.space_group_name_H-M   'P 1'
#
loop_
_entity.id
_entity.type
_entity.pdbx_description
1 polymer ?
#
loop_
_entity_poly.entity_id
_entity_poly.type
_entity_poly.pdbx_seq_one_letter_code
_entity_poly.pdbx_strand_id
1 'polypeptide(L)'
;MKKNLLIVSAIVFLFSCKNTVPPKDVAKEFIEAVYTGNAAKASVLVTEKTKTSVTALTVQTPGISAEESFSLNMLNESENGNTAEVKNDLIKVSLEKEGDGWKVAAAPDLVASISNRDEDLMALKTRWEALLKEYESRLQIAKEYVQYKKGQGALSPQMHSLEQMVTTLSAKTTWDKEKIQLYVQRQQQLLDMIDKALEPSFAANTDMTMNYILQLSGAADRIKLAKQEYQALAEKTPSATYPSLAMK
;
A
#
# COMPACT_ATOMS: atom_id res chain seq x y z
N MET A 1 -15.70 65.02 -57.23
CA MET A 1 -14.26 64.83 -56.92
C MET A 1 -14.11 64.62 -55.42
N LYS A 2 -13.37 63.57 -55.01
CA LYS A 2 -12.94 63.17 -53.64
C LYS A 2 -14.07 62.69 -52.69
N LYS A 3 -14.29 61.40 -52.39
CA LYS A 3 -13.48 60.26 -51.87
C LYS A 3 -13.25 60.24 -50.34
N ASN A 4 -13.60 59.08 -49.76
CA ASN A 4 -13.19 58.42 -48.50
C ASN A 4 -13.90 58.90 -47.21
N LEU A 5 -14.79 58.16 -46.54
CA LEU A 5 -14.72 56.79 -45.95
C LEU A 5 -13.57 56.61 -44.95
N LEU A 6 -13.90 56.59 -43.65
CA LEU A 6 -13.13 55.88 -42.62
C LEU A 6 -14.02 55.60 -41.40
N ILE A 7 -14.56 54.39 -41.42
CA ILE A 7 -15.08 53.64 -40.28
C ILE A 7 -13.86 53.29 -39.42
N VAL A 8 -13.82 53.75 -38.17
CA VAL A 8 -12.84 53.27 -37.20
C VAL A 8 -13.51 52.16 -36.41
N SER A 9 -13.16 50.93 -36.80
CA SER A 9 -13.52 49.68 -36.14
C SER A 9 -13.02 49.66 -34.70
N ALA A 10 -13.92 49.27 -33.81
CA ALA A 10 -13.58 48.76 -32.49
C ALA A 10 -12.74 47.49 -32.63
N ILE A 11 -11.52 47.50 -32.10
CA ILE A 11 -10.76 46.28 -31.79
C ILE A 11 -10.77 46.15 -30.27
N VAL A 12 -11.78 45.46 -29.77
CA VAL A 12 -11.76 44.88 -28.43
C VAL A 12 -10.86 43.65 -28.54
N PHE A 13 -9.64 43.76 -28.02
CA PHE A 13 -8.79 42.61 -27.74
C PHE A 13 -9.50 41.73 -26.70
N LEU A 14 -10.23 40.73 -27.17
CA LEU A 14 -10.63 39.60 -26.34
C LEU A 14 -9.38 38.75 -26.10
N PHE A 15 -8.64 39.07 -25.04
CA PHE A 15 -7.77 38.10 -24.38
C PHE A 15 -8.67 37.01 -23.79
N SER A 16 -8.99 36.02 -24.61
CA SER A 16 -9.57 34.77 -24.13
C SER A 16 -8.46 34.07 -23.35
N CYS A 17 -8.42 34.27 -22.03
CA CYS A 17 -7.70 33.38 -21.13
C CYS A 17 -8.23 31.96 -21.39
N LYS A 18 -7.50 31.17 -22.18
CA LYS A 18 -7.75 29.73 -22.29
C LYS A 18 -7.44 29.17 -20.90
N ASN A 19 -8.46 28.98 -20.08
CA ASN A 19 -8.34 28.28 -18.81
C ASN A 19 -8.03 26.81 -19.12
N THR A 20 -6.75 26.51 -19.28
CA THR A 20 -6.27 25.14 -19.38
C THR A 20 -6.54 24.46 -18.04
N VAL A 21 -7.24 23.32 -18.07
CA VAL A 21 -7.52 22.52 -16.87
C VAL A 21 -6.19 22.20 -16.17
N PRO A 22 -6.06 22.45 -14.85
CA PRO A 22 -4.83 22.15 -14.12
C PRO A 22 -4.42 20.68 -14.21
N PRO A 23 -3.11 20.35 -14.17
CA PRO A 23 -2.63 18.97 -14.21
C PRO A 23 -3.29 18.07 -13.17
N LYS A 24 -3.49 18.58 -11.94
CA LYS A 24 -4.14 17.84 -10.86
C LYS A 24 -5.55 17.39 -11.23
N ASP A 25 -6.35 18.25 -11.87
CA ASP A 25 -7.72 17.91 -12.22
C ASP A 25 -7.77 16.90 -13.38
N VAL A 26 -6.88 17.05 -14.38
CA VAL A 26 -6.71 16.05 -15.45
C VAL A 26 -6.32 14.68 -14.87
N ALA A 27 -5.40 14.65 -13.89
CA ALA A 27 -4.98 13.41 -13.24
C ALA A 27 -6.13 12.74 -12.47
N LYS A 28 -6.94 13.51 -11.74
CA LYS A 28 -8.12 13.00 -11.03
C LYS A 28 -9.13 12.37 -11.98
N GLU A 29 -9.50 13.09 -13.03
CA GLU A 29 -10.45 12.60 -14.03
C GLU A 29 -9.93 11.34 -14.74
N PHE A 30 -8.62 11.26 -14.98
CA PHE A 30 -7.99 10.09 -15.55
C PHE A 30 -8.06 8.88 -14.60
N ILE A 31 -7.70 9.06 -13.33
CA ILE A 31 -7.76 7.98 -12.34
C ILE A 31 -9.19 7.46 -12.20
N GLU A 32 -10.19 8.35 -12.09
CA GLU A 32 -11.60 7.96 -12.05
C GLU A 32 -12.04 7.20 -13.30
N ALA A 33 -11.65 7.67 -14.49
CA ALA A 33 -12.01 7.03 -15.75
C ALA A 33 -11.39 5.62 -15.85
N VAL A 34 -10.11 5.46 -15.49
CA VAL A 34 -9.45 4.15 -15.53
C VAL A 34 -10.05 3.22 -14.46
N TYR A 35 -10.26 3.70 -13.25
CA TYR A 35 -10.77 2.93 -12.12
C TYR A 35 -12.20 2.41 -12.34
N THR A 36 -13.03 3.17 -13.06
CA THR A 36 -14.39 2.76 -13.45
C THR A 36 -14.45 2.02 -14.79
N GLY A 37 -13.31 1.85 -15.45
CA GLY A 37 -13.22 1.18 -16.75
C GLY A 37 -13.78 1.98 -17.93
N ASN A 38 -13.89 3.30 -17.80
CA ASN A 38 -14.38 4.19 -18.86
C ASN A 38 -13.27 4.50 -19.88
N ALA A 39 -13.04 3.55 -20.80
CA ALA A 39 -12.04 3.68 -21.88
C ALA A 39 -12.22 4.95 -22.73
N ALA A 40 -13.46 5.36 -23.01
CA ALA A 40 -13.74 6.54 -23.83
C ALA A 40 -13.26 7.83 -23.14
N LYS A 41 -13.58 8.00 -21.84
CA LYS A 41 -13.12 9.16 -21.06
C LYS A 41 -11.60 9.10 -20.84
N ALA A 42 -11.03 7.94 -20.52
CA ALA A 42 -9.59 7.80 -20.34
C ALA A 42 -8.82 8.14 -21.63
N SER A 43 -9.30 7.70 -22.80
CA SER A 43 -8.65 7.91 -24.11
C SER A 43 -8.54 9.37 -24.52
N VAL A 44 -9.40 10.27 -24.00
CA VAL A 44 -9.31 11.71 -24.29
C VAL A 44 -8.40 12.46 -23.31
N LEU A 45 -7.97 11.82 -22.21
CA LEU A 45 -7.12 12.43 -21.18
C LEU A 45 -5.64 12.06 -21.29
N VAL A 46 -5.31 11.07 -22.10
CA VAL A 46 -3.94 10.55 -22.27
C VAL A 46 -3.23 11.13 -23.47
N THR A 47 -1.90 11.05 -23.48
CA THR A 47 -1.10 11.42 -24.66
C THR A 47 -1.39 10.48 -25.82
N GLU A 48 -1.23 10.93 -27.07
CA GLU A 48 -1.40 10.05 -28.24
C GLU A 48 -0.45 8.84 -28.19
N LYS A 49 0.77 9.03 -27.63
CA LYS A 49 1.76 7.95 -27.46
C LYS A 49 1.27 6.81 -26.55
N THR A 50 0.49 7.11 -25.52
CA THR A 50 0.05 6.13 -24.50
C THR A 50 -1.42 5.75 -24.65
N LYS A 51 -2.08 6.17 -25.73
CA LYS A 51 -3.53 5.99 -25.93
C LYS A 51 -3.95 4.53 -25.97
N THR A 52 -3.12 3.65 -26.54
CA THR A 52 -3.38 2.21 -26.61
C THR A 52 -3.39 1.53 -25.24
N SER A 53 -2.80 2.14 -24.21
CA SER A 53 -2.77 1.57 -22.86
C SER A 53 -4.13 1.60 -22.16
N VAL A 54 -5.10 2.39 -22.65
CA VAL A 54 -6.44 2.55 -22.03
C VAL A 54 -7.58 2.02 -22.90
N THR A 55 -7.29 1.39 -24.04
CA THR A 55 -8.33 0.91 -24.97
C THR A 55 -9.01 -0.38 -24.53
N ALA A 56 -8.34 -1.18 -23.68
CA ALA A 56 -8.82 -2.50 -23.23
C ALA A 56 -9.37 -2.48 -21.80
N LEU A 57 -9.80 -1.31 -21.31
CA LEU A 57 -10.40 -1.21 -19.99
C LEU A 57 -11.75 -1.94 -19.94
N THR A 58 -11.94 -2.73 -18.90
CA THR A 58 -13.21 -3.40 -18.63
C THR A 58 -14.01 -2.53 -17.67
N VAL A 59 -15.30 -2.31 -17.94
CA VAL A 59 -16.18 -1.55 -17.05
C VAL A 59 -16.23 -2.22 -15.69
N GLN A 60 -16.04 -1.43 -14.64
CA GLN A 60 -16.08 -1.89 -13.25
C GLN A 60 -17.07 -1.06 -12.44
N THR A 61 -17.63 -1.69 -11.41
CA THR A 61 -18.40 -1.00 -10.36
C THR A 61 -17.66 -1.22 -9.04
N PRO A 62 -16.63 -0.41 -8.74
CA PRO A 62 -15.79 -0.59 -7.57
C PRO A 62 -16.59 -0.48 -6.27
N GLY A 63 -16.16 -1.20 -5.23
CA GLY A 63 -16.83 -1.21 -3.93
C GLY A 63 -16.64 0.08 -3.13
N ILE A 64 -15.60 0.83 -3.45
CA ILE A 64 -15.26 2.15 -2.88
C ILE A 64 -14.95 3.12 -4.01
N SER A 65 -15.11 4.43 -3.76
CA SER A 65 -14.83 5.45 -4.79
C SER A 65 -13.33 5.57 -5.09
N ALA A 66 -12.99 6.11 -6.27
CA ALA A 66 -11.60 6.42 -6.62
C ALA A 66 -10.98 7.42 -5.64
N GLU A 67 -11.78 8.41 -5.19
CA GLU A 67 -11.39 9.37 -4.15
C GLU A 67 -10.92 8.66 -2.88
N GLU A 68 -11.69 7.69 -2.38
CA GLU A 68 -11.33 6.93 -1.19
C GLU A 68 -10.14 5.99 -1.42
N SER A 69 -10.10 5.31 -2.55
CA SER A 69 -9.06 4.30 -2.85
C SER A 69 -7.67 4.91 -3.08
N PHE A 70 -7.62 6.13 -3.63
CA PHE A 70 -6.40 6.85 -3.97
C PHE A 70 -6.16 8.13 -3.19
N SER A 71 -7.08 8.57 -2.32
CA SER A 71 -6.98 9.85 -1.59
C SER A 71 -6.72 11.03 -2.55
N LEU A 72 -7.60 11.20 -3.54
CA LEU A 72 -7.37 12.13 -4.66
C LEU A 72 -7.31 13.60 -4.20
N ASN A 73 -7.96 13.95 -3.09
CA ASN A 73 -7.85 15.26 -2.44
C ASN A 73 -6.41 15.58 -1.97
N MET A 74 -5.63 14.57 -1.57
CA MET A 74 -4.25 14.68 -1.08
C MET A 74 -3.20 14.72 -2.20
N LEU A 75 -3.61 14.70 -3.48
CA LEU A 75 -2.67 14.82 -4.60
C LEU A 75 -1.98 16.19 -4.59
N ASN A 76 -0.66 16.20 -4.72
CA ASN A 76 0.15 17.38 -4.91
C ASN A 76 0.64 17.44 -6.35
N GLU A 77 0.71 18.65 -6.92
CA GLU A 77 1.20 18.87 -8.27
C GLU A 77 2.54 19.61 -8.27
N SER A 78 3.39 19.26 -9.23
CA SER A 78 4.64 19.95 -9.51
C SER A 78 4.79 20.10 -11.02
N GLU A 79 4.88 21.33 -11.51
CA GLU A 79 5.06 21.63 -12.92
C GLU A 79 6.52 21.98 -13.23
N ASN A 80 7.01 21.52 -14.38
CA ASN A 80 8.30 21.91 -14.94
C ASN A 80 8.17 22.05 -16.47
N GLY A 81 7.92 23.28 -16.93
CA GLY A 81 7.77 23.63 -18.34
C GLY A 81 6.60 22.93 -19.03
N ASN A 82 6.92 21.88 -19.80
CA ASN A 82 5.96 21.08 -20.57
C ASN A 82 5.63 19.74 -19.91
N THR A 83 6.12 19.50 -18.70
CA THR A 83 5.83 18.30 -17.91
C THR A 83 5.24 18.67 -16.57
N ALA A 84 4.39 17.81 -16.03
CA ALA A 84 3.88 17.91 -14.66
C ALA A 84 3.86 16.53 -14.00
N GLU A 85 4.04 16.52 -12.69
CA GLU A 85 3.92 15.33 -11.85
C GLU A 85 2.83 15.58 -10.81
N VAL A 86 1.83 14.71 -10.75
CA VAL A 86 0.75 14.73 -9.76
C VAL A 86 0.84 13.47 -8.93
N LYS A 87 1.02 13.58 -7.61
CA LYS A 87 1.26 12.41 -6.75
C LYS A 87 0.80 12.57 -5.31
N ASN A 88 0.68 11.43 -4.64
CA ASN A 88 0.66 11.28 -3.19
C ASN A 88 1.39 9.98 -2.81
N ASP A 89 1.20 9.49 -1.59
CA ASP A 89 1.82 8.23 -1.12
C ASP A 89 1.26 6.97 -1.81
N LEU A 90 0.15 7.08 -2.55
CA LEU A 90 -0.58 5.95 -3.12
C LEU A 90 -0.42 5.83 -4.64
N ILE A 91 -0.24 6.96 -5.34
CA ILE A 91 -0.16 7.00 -6.79
C ILE A 91 0.69 8.17 -7.29
N LYS A 92 1.33 7.96 -8.44
CA LYS A 92 2.08 8.98 -9.17
C LYS A 92 1.63 8.98 -10.63
N VAL A 93 1.22 10.15 -11.11
CA VAL A 93 0.76 10.39 -12.48
C VAL A 93 1.70 11.40 -13.13
N SER A 94 2.24 11.05 -14.29
CA SER A 94 3.06 11.96 -15.10
C SER A 94 2.21 12.54 -16.23
N LEU A 95 2.33 13.84 -16.46
CA LEU A 95 1.59 14.55 -17.49
C LEU A 95 2.53 15.36 -18.38
N GLU A 96 2.12 15.53 -19.63
CA GLU A 96 2.83 16.29 -20.66
C GLU A 96 1.87 17.28 -21.32
N LYS A 97 2.36 18.44 -21.75
CA LYS A 97 1.58 19.38 -22.57
C LYS A 97 1.49 18.84 -23.99
N GLU A 98 0.27 18.65 -24.48
CA GLU A 98 -0.02 18.27 -25.85
C GLU A 98 -1.13 19.16 -26.42
N GLY A 99 -0.81 19.92 -27.46
CA GLY A 99 -1.68 20.98 -27.97
C GLY A 99 -1.88 22.09 -26.93
N ASP A 100 -3.14 22.42 -26.66
CA ASP A 100 -3.53 23.48 -25.72
C ASP A 100 -3.77 22.96 -24.29
N GLY A 101 -3.44 21.70 -23.95
CA GLY A 101 -3.80 21.12 -22.66
C GLY A 101 -2.81 20.10 -22.11
N TRP A 102 -3.03 19.71 -20.85
CA TRP A 102 -2.30 18.64 -20.20
C TRP A 102 -2.89 17.28 -20.55
N LYS A 103 -2.02 16.30 -20.77
CA LYS A 103 -2.36 14.91 -21.06
C LYS A 103 -1.54 13.97 -20.19
N VAL A 104 -2.15 12.88 -19.74
CA VAL A 104 -1.48 11.86 -18.92
C VAL A 104 -0.60 10.96 -19.80
N ALA A 105 0.67 10.82 -19.42
CA ALA A 105 1.55 9.79 -19.95
C ALA A 105 1.19 8.44 -19.29
N ALA A 106 0.15 7.79 -19.81
CA ALA A 106 -0.45 6.59 -19.25
C ALA A 106 0.37 5.33 -19.54
N ALA A 107 1.51 5.18 -18.86
CA ALA A 107 2.29 3.94 -18.91
C ALA A 107 1.41 2.72 -18.57
N PRO A 108 1.60 1.55 -19.20
CA PRO A 108 0.80 0.35 -18.93
C PRO A 108 0.72 -0.02 -17.44
N ASP A 109 1.83 0.11 -16.70
CA ASP A 109 1.88 -0.20 -15.27
C ASP A 109 1.02 0.76 -14.44
N LEU A 110 0.94 2.04 -14.82
CA LEU A 110 0.06 3.00 -14.16
C LEU A 110 -1.40 2.60 -14.38
N VAL A 111 -1.77 2.28 -15.62
CA VAL A 111 -3.15 1.86 -15.95
C VAL A 111 -3.52 0.60 -15.17
N ALA A 112 -2.64 -0.42 -15.16
CA ALA A 112 -2.85 -1.66 -14.42
C ALA A 112 -2.99 -1.42 -12.90
N SER A 113 -2.14 -0.57 -12.33
CA SER A 113 -2.21 -0.23 -10.89
C SER A 113 -3.52 0.45 -10.48
N ILE A 114 -4.16 1.17 -11.41
CA ILE A 114 -5.46 1.81 -11.18
C ILE A 114 -6.58 0.81 -11.42
N SER A 115 -6.56 0.07 -12.54
CA SER A 115 -7.65 -0.84 -12.92
C SER A 115 -7.78 -2.06 -12.00
N ASN A 116 -6.66 -2.53 -11.43
CA ASN A 116 -6.64 -3.74 -10.59
C ASN A 116 -6.66 -3.40 -9.10
N ARG A 117 -6.85 -2.14 -8.76
CA ARG A 117 -6.65 -1.60 -7.41
C ARG A 117 -7.40 -2.36 -6.33
N ASP A 118 -8.68 -2.67 -6.56
CA ASP A 118 -9.51 -3.37 -5.57
C ASP A 118 -9.04 -4.82 -5.37
N GLU A 119 -8.71 -5.52 -6.46
CA GLU A 119 -8.17 -6.88 -6.42
C GLU A 119 -6.83 -6.92 -5.70
N ASP A 120 -5.94 -5.97 -6.00
CA ASP A 120 -4.63 -5.84 -5.38
C ASP A 120 -4.73 -5.53 -3.89
N LEU A 121 -5.64 -4.63 -3.49
CA LEU A 121 -5.90 -4.32 -2.07
C LEU A 121 -6.49 -5.51 -1.31
N MET A 122 -7.38 -6.28 -1.93
CA MET A 122 -7.91 -7.53 -1.35
C MET A 122 -6.82 -8.59 -1.19
N ALA A 123 -5.95 -8.74 -2.20
CA ALA A 123 -4.82 -9.64 -2.13
C ALA A 123 -3.84 -9.20 -1.02
N LEU A 124 -3.59 -7.90 -0.87
CA LEU A 124 -2.71 -7.36 0.17
C LEU A 124 -3.27 -7.59 1.57
N LYS A 125 -4.58 -7.36 1.76
CA LYS A 125 -5.29 -7.70 3.00
C LYS A 125 -5.17 -9.20 3.30
N THR A 126 -5.39 -10.07 2.32
CA THR A 126 -5.29 -11.52 2.48
C THR A 126 -3.88 -11.94 2.92
N ARG A 127 -2.83 -11.35 2.32
CA ARG A 127 -1.44 -11.62 2.71
C ARG A 127 -1.14 -11.10 4.12
N TRP A 128 -1.70 -9.95 4.51
CA TRP A 128 -1.61 -9.45 5.88
C TRP A 128 -2.25 -10.43 6.87
N GLU A 129 -3.46 -10.91 6.59
CA GLU A 129 -4.17 -11.86 7.45
C GLU A 129 -3.43 -13.19 7.58
N ALA A 130 -2.81 -13.68 6.49
CA ALA A 130 -1.95 -14.85 6.53
C ALA A 130 -0.71 -14.64 7.41
N LEU A 131 -0.02 -13.50 7.25
CA LEU A 131 1.12 -13.14 8.10
C LEU A 131 0.71 -12.98 9.58
N LEU A 132 -0.43 -12.34 9.84
CA LEU A 132 -0.99 -12.18 11.18
C LEU A 132 -1.26 -13.54 11.83
N LYS A 133 -1.82 -14.49 11.08
CA LYS A 133 -2.06 -15.85 11.57
C LYS A 133 -0.77 -16.56 12.01
N GLU A 134 0.32 -16.40 11.25
CA GLU A 134 1.61 -16.98 11.64
C GLU A 134 2.20 -16.30 12.89
N TYR A 135 2.04 -14.97 13.00
CA TYR A 135 2.40 -14.21 14.20
C TYR A 135 1.62 -14.66 15.45
N GLU A 136 0.32 -14.90 15.30
CA GLU A 136 -0.53 -15.40 16.38
C GLU A 136 -0.20 -16.85 16.75
N SER A 137 0.12 -17.69 15.76
CA SER A 137 0.59 -19.06 15.98
C SER A 137 1.87 -19.08 16.82
N ARG A 138 2.89 -18.29 16.46
CA ARG A 138 4.12 -18.18 17.26
C ARG A 138 3.86 -17.68 18.68
N LEU A 139 3.01 -16.67 18.82
CA LEU A 139 2.62 -16.16 20.15
C LEU A 139 2.00 -17.27 21.00
N GLN A 140 1.10 -18.07 20.42
CA GLN A 140 0.46 -19.17 21.11
C GLN A 140 1.46 -20.25 21.53
N ILE A 141 2.39 -20.65 20.65
CA ILE A 141 3.46 -21.60 20.98
C ILE A 141 4.34 -21.04 22.11
N ALA A 142 4.69 -19.74 22.09
CA ALA A 142 5.49 -19.12 23.14
C ALA A 142 4.75 -19.09 24.49
N LYS A 143 3.43 -18.84 24.50
CA LYS A 143 2.60 -18.95 25.70
C LYS A 143 2.63 -20.36 26.28
N GLU A 144 2.45 -21.37 25.43
CA GLU A 144 2.49 -22.77 25.84
C GLU A 144 3.86 -23.17 26.39
N TYR A 145 4.95 -22.70 25.77
CA TYR A 145 6.30 -22.93 26.25
C TYR A 145 6.54 -22.33 27.64
N VAL A 146 6.10 -21.09 27.86
CA VAL A 146 6.18 -20.43 29.19
C VAL A 146 5.38 -21.23 30.23
N GLN A 147 4.15 -21.65 29.91
CA GLN A 147 3.33 -22.45 30.84
C GLN A 147 3.98 -23.80 31.14
N TYR A 148 4.53 -24.46 30.12
CA TYR A 148 5.27 -25.71 30.29
C TYR A 148 6.44 -25.53 31.27
N LYS A 149 7.29 -24.51 31.06
CA LYS A 149 8.43 -24.23 31.93
C LYS A 149 8.02 -23.86 33.35
N LYS A 150 6.92 -23.12 33.51
CA LYS A 150 6.34 -22.79 34.83
C LYS A 150 5.88 -24.03 35.58
N GLY A 151 5.33 -25.02 34.87
CA GLY A 151 4.97 -26.32 35.44
C GLY A 151 6.17 -27.17 35.87
N GLN A 152 7.37 -26.89 35.35
CA GLN A 152 8.62 -27.59 35.72
C GLN A 152 9.33 -26.96 36.93
N GLY A 153 8.94 -25.76 37.38
CA GLY A 153 9.53 -25.11 38.55
C GLY A 153 9.64 -23.58 38.42
N ALA A 154 10.59 -23.01 39.15
CA ALA A 154 10.84 -21.57 39.11
C ALA A 154 11.35 -21.14 37.73
N LEU A 155 10.78 -20.04 37.22
CA LEU A 155 11.18 -19.47 35.94
C LEU A 155 12.51 -18.72 36.05
N SER A 156 13.33 -18.78 35.00
CA SER A 156 14.47 -17.90 34.87
C SER A 156 14.03 -16.44 34.64
N PRO A 157 14.91 -15.45 34.91
CA PRO A 157 14.61 -14.04 34.63
C PRO A 157 14.22 -13.78 33.16
N GLN A 158 14.84 -14.51 32.22
CA GLN A 158 14.54 -14.43 30.79
C GLN A 158 13.13 -14.99 30.50
N MET A 159 12.76 -16.11 31.13
CA MET A 159 11.43 -16.69 30.98
C MET A 159 10.33 -15.80 31.59
N HIS A 160 10.60 -15.11 32.70
CA HIS A 160 9.69 -14.09 33.22
C HIS A 160 9.51 -12.90 32.27
N SER A 161 10.58 -12.49 31.60
CA SER A 161 10.51 -11.43 30.59
C SER A 161 9.68 -11.88 29.38
N LEU A 162 9.83 -13.14 28.96
CA LEU A 162 9.01 -13.75 27.91
C LEU A 162 7.53 -13.84 28.33
N GLU A 163 7.24 -14.28 29.57
CA GLU A 163 5.88 -14.34 30.15
C GLU A 163 5.18 -12.98 30.05
N GLN A 164 5.84 -11.89 30.47
CA GLN A 164 5.29 -10.54 30.38
C GLN A 164 5.01 -10.11 28.93
N MET A 165 5.93 -10.43 28.01
CA MET A 165 5.77 -10.10 26.59
C MET A 165 4.57 -10.83 25.98
N VAL A 166 4.43 -12.14 26.21
CA VAL A 166 3.34 -12.93 25.61
C VAL A 166 1.97 -12.61 26.21
N THR A 167 1.90 -12.11 27.44
CA THR A 167 0.63 -11.65 28.05
C THR A 167 0.17 -10.30 27.53
N THR A 168 1.09 -9.41 27.19
CA THR A 168 0.77 -8.04 26.75
C THR A 168 0.58 -7.93 25.24
N LEU A 169 1.14 -8.87 24.47
CA LEU A 169 0.98 -8.91 23.03
C LEU A 169 -0.40 -9.49 22.66
N SER A 170 -1.28 -8.64 22.13
CA SER A 170 -2.58 -9.05 21.58
C SER A 170 -2.80 -8.43 20.21
N ALA A 171 -3.42 -9.21 19.32
CA ALA A 171 -3.91 -8.68 18.06
C ALA A 171 -5.08 -7.72 18.32
N LYS A 172 -5.13 -6.64 17.53
CA LYS A 172 -6.22 -5.66 17.60
C LYS A 172 -7.36 -6.12 16.69
N THR A 173 -8.59 -5.75 17.03
CA THR A 173 -9.78 -6.03 16.21
C THR A 173 -9.89 -5.09 15.00
N THR A 174 -9.19 -3.96 15.01
CA THR A 174 -9.10 -3.02 13.87
C THR A 174 -7.64 -2.71 13.56
N TRP A 175 -7.30 -2.75 12.27
CA TRP A 175 -5.96 -2.50 11.76
C TRP A 175 -5.92 -1.21 10.98
N ASP A 176 -4.93 -0.38 11.30
CA ASP A 176 -4.49 0.77 10.53
C ASP A 176 -2.95 0.70 10.41
N LYS A 177 -2.38 1.58 9.59
CA LYS A 177 -0.96 1.61 9.28
C LYS A 177 -0.06 1.59 10.52
N GLU A 178 -0.39 2.42 11.51
CA GLU A 178 0.38 2.60 12.73
C GLU A 178 0.28 1.37 13.64
N LYS A 179 -0.93 0.82 13.80
CA LYS A 179 -1.16 -0.41 14.57
C LYS A 179 -0.45 -1.61 13.96
N ILE A 180 -0.46 -1.75 12.64
CA ILE A 180 0.26 -2.83 11.93
C ILE A 180 1.76 -2.71 12.21
N GLN A 181 2.34 -1.53 12.01
CA GLN A 181 3.77 -1.30 12.26
C GLN A 181 4.17 -1.61 13.70
N LEU A 182 3.38 -1.10 14.67
CA LEU A 182 3.63 -1.35 16.08
C LEU A 182 3.52 -2.84 16.43
N TYR A 183 2.54 -3.55 15.86
CA TYR A 183 2.38 -4.98 16.11
C TYR A 183 3.54 -5.79 15.54
N VAL A 184 3.97 -5.49 14.31
CA VAL A 184 5.14 -6.14 13.68
C VAL A 184 6.42 -5.86 14.48
N GLN A 185 6.60 -4.63 14.97
CA GLN A 185 7.74 -4.29 15.84
C GLN A 185 7.74 -5.13 17.13
N ARG A 186 6.59 -5.23 17.80
CA ARG A 186 6.48 -6.05 19.02
C ARG A 186 6.64 -7.54 18.74
N GLN A 187 6.22 -8.01 17.57
CA GLN A 187 6.47 -9.37 17.11
C GLN A 187 7.97 -9.65 16.87
N GLN A 188 8.74 -8.66 16.43
CA GLN A 188 10.21 -8.79 16.37
C GLN A 188 10.82 -8.87 17.77
N GLN A 189 10.39 -8.00 18.69
CA GLN A 189 10.82 -8.06 20.09
C GLN A 189 10.49 -9.40 20.76
N LEU A 190 9.34 -10.00 20.41
CA LEU A 190 8.97 -11.32 20.88
C LEU A 190 9.94 -12.40 20.40
N LEU A 191 10.35 -12.36 19.12
CA LEU A 191 11.34 -13.31 18.58
C LEU A 191 12.67 -13.20 19.34
N ASP A 192 13.18 -11.98 19.51
CA ASP A 192 14.43 -11.74 20.24
C ASP A 192 14.35 -12.22 21.71
N MET A 193 13.16 -12.15 22.33
CA MET A 193 12.94 -12.62 23.69
C MET A 193 12.81 -14.15 23.76
N ILE A 194 12.18 -14.77 22.76
CA ILE A 194 12.13 -16.23 22.63
C ILE A 194 13.55 -16.76 22.58
N ASP A 195 14.40 -16.25 21.68
CA ASP A 195 15.78 -16.73 21.51
C ASP A 195 16.61 -16.65 22.80
N LYS A 196 16.38 -15.61 23.61
CA LYS A 196 17.04 -15.44 24.93
C LYS A 196 16.49 -16.34 26.02
N ALA A 197 15.23 -16.75 25.91
CA ALA A 197 14.54 -17.56 26.90
C ALA A 197 14.59 -19.07 26.56
N LEU A 198 15.10 -19.45 25.39
CA LEU A 198 15.31 -20.86 25.04
C LEU A 198 16.39 -21.47 25.94
N GLU A 199 15.96 -22.30 26.89
CA GLU A 199 16.85 -23.07 27.75
C GLU A 199 17.07 -24.47 27.18
N PRO A 200 18.27 -25.06 27.31
CA PRO A 200 18.54 -26.42 26.85
C PRO A 200 17.72 -27.46 27.62
N SER A 201 17.50 -28.62 26.99
CA SER A 201 16.84 -29.75 27.63
C SER A 201 17.81 -30.45 28.59
N PHE A 202 17.36 -30.76 29.80
CA PHE A 202 18.19 -31.41 30.84
C PHE A 202 17.79 -32.87 31.14
N ALA A 203 16.67 -33.36 30.60
CA ALA A 203 16.17 -34.72 30.82
C ALA A 203 15.76 -35.41 29.50
N ALA A 204 16.46 -36.47 29.13
CA ALA A 204 16.41 -37.06 27.78
C ALA A 204 15.13 -37.82 27.39
N ASN A 205 14.16 -38.01 28.29
CA ASN A 205 13.02 -38.93 28.06
C ASN A 205 11.62 -38.40 28.42
N THR A 206 11.48 -37.19 28.99
CA THR A 206 10.17 -36.56 29.29
C THR A 206 10.10 -35.06 29.00
N ASP A 207 11.19 -34.46 28.50
CA ASP A 207 11.30 -33.02 28.31
C ASP A 207 10.78 -32.59 26.91
N MET A 208 9.70 -31.80 26.90
CA MET A 208 9.07 -31.27 25.68
C MET A 208 9.80 -30.02 25.14
N THR A 209 10.85 -29.55 25.81
CA THR A 209 11.60 -28.34 25.42
C THR A 209 12.09 -28.41 23.98
N MET A 210 12.64 -29.55 23.54
CA MET A 210 13.09 -29.71 22.15
C MET A 210 11.93 -29.58 21.15
N ASN A 211 10.76 -30.14 21.46
CA ASN A 211 9.57 -30.01 20.61
C ASN A 211 9.13 -28.53 20.50
N TYR A 212 9.12 -27.77 21.60
CA TYR A 212 8.80 -26.34 21.54
C TYR A 212 9.84 -25.54 20.74
N ILE A 213 11.14 -25.84 20.90
CA ILE A 213 12.20 -25.21 20.10
C ILE A 213 11.97 -25.44 18.60
N LEU A 214 11.68 -26.68 18.19
CA LEU A 214 11.40 -27.01 16.79
C LEU A 214 10.15 -26.29 16.26
N GLN A 215 9.08 -26.21 17.06
CA GLN A 215 7.85 -25.51 16.69
C GLN A 215 8.07 -24.00 16.55
N LEU A 216 8.83 -23.39 17.46
CA LEU A 216 9.18 -21.96 17.42
C LEU A 216 10.07 -21.63 16.23
N SER A 217 11.07 -22.49 15.93
CA SER A 217 11.91 -22.37 14.74
C SER A 217 11.08 -22.47 13.46
N GLY A 218 10.21 -23.49 13.37
CA GLY A 218 9.33 -23.65 12.21
C GLY A 218 8.35 -22.49 12.03
N ALA A 219 7.87 -21.88 13.12
CA ALA A 219 7.05 -20.68 13.05
C ALA A 219 7.85 -19.47 12.55
N ALA A 220 9.13 -19.32 12.96
CA ALA A 220 9.99 -18.26 12.46
C ALA A 220 10.19 -18.35 10.93
N ASP A 221 10.40 -19.56 10.39
CA ASP A 221 10.52 -19.78 8.95
C ASP A 221 9.24 -19.44 8.18
N ARG A 222 8.07 -19.88 8.68
CA ARG A 222 6.77 -19.54 8.07
C ARG A 222 6.49 -18.05 8.09
N ILE A 223 6.79 -17.36 9.20
CA ILE A 223 6.66 -15.90 9.31
C ILE A 223 7.58 -15.20 8.31
N LYS A 224 8.82 -15.67 8.15
CA LYS A 224 9.76 -15.11 7.19
C LYS A 224 9.22 -15.20 5.77
N LEU A 225 8.69 -16.36 5.37
CA LEU A 225 8.07 -16.55 4.06
C LEU A 225 6.83 -15.66 3.88
N ALA A 226 5.88 -15.69 4.83
CA ALA A 226 4.66 -14.88 4.76
C ALA A 226 4.97 -13.37 4.72
N LYS A 227 6.00 -12.91 5.45
CA LYS A 227 6.46 -11.52 5.41
C LYS A 227 7.02 -11.14 4.05
N GLN A 228 7.78 -12.02 3.41
CA GLN A 228 8.30 -11.79 2.05
C GLN A 228 7.16 -11.67 1.03
N GLU A 229 6.18 -12.58 1.08
CA GLU A 229 5.02 -12.55 0.19
C GLU A 229 4.17 -11.29 0.39
N TYR A 230 3.91 -10.91 1.64
CA TYR A 230 3.22 -9.66 1.96
C TYR A 230 3.98 -8.44 1.43
N GLN A 231 5.29 -8.36 1.69
CA GLN A 231 6.12 -7.23 1.32
C GLN A 231 6.20 -7.05 -0.20
N ALA A 232 6.36 -8.14 -0.95
CA ALA A 232 6.41 -8.10 -2.41
C ALA A 232 5.14 -7.50 -3.03
N LEU A 233 3.99 -7.67 -2.37
CA LEU A 233 2.73 -7.08 -2.79
C LEU A 233 2.56 -5.64 -2.25
N ALA A 234 2.94 -5.37 -1.00
CA ALA A 234 2.87 -4.05 -0.40
C ALA A 234 3.73 -3.00 -1.14
N GLU A 235 4.86 -3.41 -1.73
CA GLU A 235 5.70 -2.55 -2.56
C GLU A 235 5.03 -2.18 -3.90
N LYS A 236 4.23 -3.09 -4.46
CA LYS A 236 3.52 -2.89 -5.72
C LYS A 236 2.18 -2.17 -5.54
N THR A 237 1.57 -2.32 -4.37
CA THR A 237 0.25 -1.80 -4.05
C THR A 237 0.32 -0.92 -2.80
N PRO A 238 0.79 0.34 -2.94
CA PRO A 238 0.80 1.27 -1.82
C PRO A 238 -0.61 1.42 -1.23
N SER A 239 -0.74 1.23 0.09
CA SER A 239 -2.02 1.26 0.80
C SER A 239 -1.97 2.23 1.97
N ALA A 240 -3.08 2.94 2.19
CA ALA A 240 -3.26 3.78 3.37
C ALA A 240 -3.32 2.96 4.67
N THR A 241 -3.80 1.71 4.58
CA THR A 241 -4.00 0.82 5.74
C THR A 241 -2.85 -0.16 5.92
N TYR A 242 -2.37 -0.76 4.83
CA TYR A 242 -1.42 -1.88 4.84
C TYR A 242 -0.02 -1.42 4.40
N PRO A 243 0.86 -1.01 5.33
CA PRO A 243 2.16 -0.48 4.97
C PRO A 243 3.12 -1.56 4.52
N SER A 244 4.04 -1.19 3.65
CA SER A 244 5.28 -1.93 3.49
C SER A 244 6.00 -2.09 4.85
N LEU A 245 6.42 -3.33 5.14
CA LEU A 245 7.15 -3.69 6.35
C LEU A 245 8.64 -3.71 6.04
N ALA A 246 9.42 -2.89 6.73
CA ALA A 246 10.88 -2.92 6.57
C ALA A 246 11.42 -4.35 6.78
N MET A 247 12.18 -4.83 5.79
CA MET A 247 13.06 -5.99 5.97
C MET A 247 14.33 -5.48 6.66
N LYS A 248 14.36 -5.57 7.99
CA LYS A 248 15.60 -5.52 8.75
C LYS A 248 15.97 -6.94 9.14
#